data_AF-A0AAD5KHZ5-F1
#
_entry.id   AF-A0AAD5KHZ5-F1
#
_cell.length_a   1.000
_cell.length_b   1.000
_cell.length_c   1.000
_cell.angle_alpha   90.00
_cell.angle_beta   90.00
_cell.angle_gamma   90.00
#
_symmetry.space_group_name_H-M   'P 1'
#
loop_
_entity.id
_entity.type
_entity.pdbx_description
1 polymer ?
#
loop_
_entity_poly.entity_id
_entity_poly.type
_entity_poly.pdbx_seq_one_letter_code
_entity_poly.pdbx_strand_id
1 'polypeptide(L)'
;YVEGSIVKITLRNFVTYDYCEFSPGPQLNMIIGPNGTGKSTIVCAVALGLGGAPSLLGRAKNISEFVKTGEDEAMIQIELKRTGGKRNVVIQRNITKSNNASSWRLNGRHAPQKDVLAIVNQLNIQVDNLCQFLPQDKVAEFAQLTPPALLEKTQEAAGATDLLKWHQNL
;
A
#
# COMPACT_ATOMS: atom_id res chain seq x y z
N TYR A 1 -6.68 -10.78 13.97
CA TYR A 1 -5.84 -10.24 12.89
C TYR A 1 -5.01 -11.37 12.33
N VAL A 2 -4.91 -11.47 11.00
CA VAL A 2 -3.98 -12.38 10.33
C VAL A 2 -2.61 -11.72 10.25
N GLU A 3 -1.55 -12.49 9.99
CA GLU A 3 -0.23 -11.91 9.73
C GLU A 3 -0.31 -11.00 8.49
N GLY A 4 0.29 -9.82 8.56
CA GLY A 4 0.23 -8.82 7.49
C GLY A 4 -0.99 -7.90 7.51
N SER A 5 -1.97 -8.12 8.39
CA SER A 5 -3.08 -7.17 8.54
C SER A 5 -2.58 -5.77 8.90
N ILE A 6 -3.08 -4.74 8.23
CA ILE A 6 -2.91 -3.35 8.66
C ILE A 6 -3.67 -3.17 9.97
N VAL A 7 -3.00 -2.65 11.00
CA VAL A 7 -3.62 -2.36 12.31
C VAL A 7 -3.66 -0.86 12.61
N LYS A 8 -2.77 -0.09 11.99
CA LYS A 8 -2.75 1.36 12.10
C LYS A 8 -2.25 2.00 10.81
N ILE A 9 -2.87 3.11 10.41
CA ILE A 9 -2.39 4.01 9.37
C ILE A 9 -2.33 5.40 9.97
N THR A 10 -1.19 6.07 9.88
CA THR A 10 -1.00 7.45 10.31
C THR A 10 -0.53 8.27 9.11
N LEU A 11 -1.24 9.36 8.79
CA LEU A 11 -0.86 10.28 7.73
C LEU A 11 -0.57 11.65 8.32
N ARG A 12 0.41 12.36 7.75
CA ARG A 12 0.64 13.79 7.99
C ARG A 12 0.89 14.51 6.68
N ASN A 13 0.29 15.69 6.52
CA ASN A 13 0.44 16.56 5.36
C ASN A 13 0.28 15.82 4.02
N PHE A 14 -0.64 14.85 3.97
CA PHE A 14 -0.78 13.94 2.85
C PHE A 14 -2.07 14.24 2.08
N VAL A 15 -1.93 14.82 0.89
CA VAL A 15 -3.02 15.28 0.01
C VAL A 15 -4.00 16.20 0.75
N THR A 16 -5.11 15.66 1.24
CA THR A 16 -6.16 16.42 1.95
C THR A 16 -5.98 16.43 3.48
N TYR A 17 -5.13 15.56 4.03
CA TYR A 17 -4.98 15.38 5.48
C TYR A 17 -3.84 16.21 6.05
N ASP A 18 -4.12 17.03 7.07
CA ASP A 18 -3.08 17.59 7.95
C ASP A 18 -2.50 16.51 8.84
N TYR A 19 -3.38 15.80 9.53
CA TYR A 19 -3.06 14.63 10.34
C TYR A 19 -4.29 13.73 10.42
N CYS A 20 -4.08 12.43 10.30
CA CYS A 20 -5.12 11.45 10.61
C CYS A 20 -4.51 10.13 11.06
N GLU A 21 -5.27 9.41 11.88
CA GLU A 21 -4.97 8.06 12.30
C GLU A 21 -6.19 7.16 12.11
N PHE A 22 -5.98 6.00 11.48
CA PHE A 22 -6.99 4.98 11.28
C PHE A 22 -6.53 3.69 11.94
N SER A 23 -7.42 3.04 12.69
CA SER A 23 -7.16 1.75 13.33
C SER A 23 -8.19 0.72 12.83
N PRO A 24 -7.96 0.11 11.66
CA PRO A 24 -8.90 -0.86 11.09
C PRO A 24 -9.04 -2.13 11.96
N GLY A 25 -10.23 -2.70 11.92
CA GLY A 25 -10.53 -4.02 12.47
C GLY A 25 -9.92 -5.15 11.64
N PRO A 26 -9.96 -6.40 12.13
CA PRO A 26 -9.24 -7.54 11.54
C PRO A 26 -9.85 -8.13 10.26
N GLN A 27 -11.04 -7.70 9.85
CA GLN A 27 -11.80 -8.28 8.74
C GLN A 27 -12.23 -7.17 7.78
N LEU A 28 -13.53 -7.04 7.53
CA LEU A 28 -14.09 -6.02 6.66
C LEU A 28 -14.04 -4.66 7.35
N ASN A 29 -13.42 -3.70 6.66
CA ASN A 29 -13.41 -2.30 7.03
C ASN A 29 -14.08 -1.50 5.92
N MET A 30 -15.01 -0.61 6.27
CA MET A 30 -15.70 0.23 5.31
C MET A 30 -15.38 1.70 5.57
N ILE A 31 -14.84 2.38 4.56
CA ILE A 31 -14.54 3.81 4.60
C ILE A 31 -15.65 4.55 3.86
N ILE A 32 -16.46 5.32 4.58
CA ILE A 32 -17.63 6.03 4.04
C ILE A 32 -17.45 7.53 4.22
N GLY A 33 -17.98 8.31 3.28
CA GLY A 33 -17.99 9.77 3.37
C GLY A 33 -18.36 10.43 2.04
N PRO A 34 -18.72 11.72 2.04
CA PRO A 34 -19.02 12.49 0.84
C PRO A 34 -17.88 12.48 -0.20
N ASN A 35 -18.18 12.86 -1.44
CA ASN A 35 -17.14 13.01 -2.46
C ASN A 35 -16.16 14.13 -2.10
N GLY A 36 -14.88 13.93 -2.42
CA GLY A 36 -13.82 14.91 -2.10
C GLY A 36 -13.28 14.86 -0.67
N THR A 37 -13.80 14.00 0.23
CA THR A 37 -13.35 13.96 1.65
C THR A 37 -12.10 13.13 1.92
N GLY A 38 -11.40 12.65 0.89
CA GLY A 38 -10.14 11.91 1.05
C GLY A 38 -10.25 10.39 1.23
N LYS A 39 -11.42 9.77 0.97
CA LYS A 39 -11.56 8.29 1.01
C LYS A 39 -10.51 7.57 0.15
N SER A 40 -10.42 7.93 -1.13
CA SER A 40 -9.44 7.36 -2.06
C SER A 40 -8.01 7.74 -1.68
N THR A 41 -7.80 8.85 -0.95
CA THR A 41 -6.48 9.24 -0.42
C THR A 41 -5.94 8.20 0.55
N ILE A 42 -6.80 7.56 1.37
CA ILE A 42 -6.37 6.49 2.29
C ILE A 42 -5.86 5.29 1.49
N VAL A 43 -6.57 4.91 0.41
CA VAL A 43 -6.17 3.83 -0.49
C VAL A 43 -4.83 4.14 -1.16
N CYS A 44 -4.63 5.37 -1.63
CA CYS A 44 -3.34 5.82 -2.15
C CYS A 44 -2.21 5.74 -1.10
N ALA A 45 -2.50 6.13 0.14
CA ALA A 45 -1.52 6.06 1.22
C ALA A 45 -1.10 4.63 1.53
N VAL A 46 -2.04 3.67 1.52
CA VAL A 46 -1.73 2.25 1.71
C VAL A 46 -0.77 1.75 0.63
N ALA A 47 -1.08 1.99 -0.65
CA ALA A 47 -0.20 1.55 -1.73
C ALA A 47 1.20 2.18 -1.65
N LEU A 48 1.26 3.51 -1.50
CA LEU A 48 2.54 4.23 -1.46
C LEU A 48 3.35 3.90 -0.20
N GLY A 49 2.69 3.74 0.95
CA GLY A 49 3.32 3.39 2.22
C GLY A 49 3.83 1.96 2.27
N LEU A 50 3.34 1.07 1.40
CA LEU A 50 3.78 -0.31 1.29
C LEU A 50 4.72 -0.57 0.10
N GLY A 51 5.28 0.50 -0.48
CA GLY A 51 6.32 0.38 -1.51
C GLY A 51 5.82 0.49 -2.95
N GLY A 52 4.52 0.69 -3.15
CA GLY A 52 3.94 0.92 -4.47
C GLY A 52 4.48 2.19 -5.14
N ALA A 53 4.59 2.12 -6.47
CA ALA A 53 4.94 3.26 -7.30
C ALA A 53 3.72 4.18 -7.52
N PRO A 54 3.91 5.51 -7.65
CA PRO A 54 2.81 6.44 -7.98
C PRO A 54 2.01 6.05 -9.22
N SER A 55 2.66 5.48 -10.23
CA SER A 55 2.04 5.03 -11.48
C SER A 55 0.96 3.96 -11.29
N LEU A 56 1.04 3.15 -10.23
CA LEU A 56 0.04 2.13 -9.91
C LEU A 56 -1.33 2.75 -9.61
N LEU A 57 -1.34 3.98 -9.08
CA LEU A 57 -2.55 4.64 -8.64
C LEU A 57 -3.33 5.32 -9.78
N GLY A 58 -2.75 5.47 -10.97
CA GLY A 58 -3.39 6.15 -12.10
C GLY A 58 -3.62 7.66 -11.92
N ARG A 59 -3.22 8.22 -10.77
CA ARG A 59 -3.57 9.58 -10.35
C ARG A 59 -2.45 10.61 -10.51
N ALA A 60 -1.21 10.21 -10.30
CA ALA A 60 -0.06 11.10 -10.29
C ALA A 60 1.19 10.34 -10.76
N LYS A 61 2.13 11.05 -11.39
CA LYS A 61 3.39 10.45 -11.86
C LYS A 61 4.49 10.58 -10.81
N ASN A 62 4.46 11.66 -10.04
CA ASN A 62 5.48 11.98 -9.05
C ASN A 62 4.98 11.74 -7.63
N ILE A 63 5.89 11.35 -6.73
CA ILE A 63 5.55 11.12 -5.33
C ILE A 63 5.27 12.44 -4.60
N SER A 64 5.90 13.53 -5.04
CA SER A 64 5.72 14.88 -4.49
C SER A 64 4.30 15.43 -4.67
N GLU A 65 3.55 14.95 -5.66
CA GLU A 65 2.15 15.34 -5.90
C GLU A 65 1.21 14.86 -4.78
N PHE A 66 1.67 13.95 -3.92
CA PHE A 66 0.92 13.49 -2.75
C PHE A 66 1.20 14.32 -1.48
N VAL A 67 2.11 15.28 -1.54
CA VAL A 67 2.31 16.25 -0.46
C VAL A 67 1.18 17.27 -0.48
N LYS A 68 0.59 17.54 0.69
CA LYS A 68 -0.50 18.51 0.83
C LYS A 68 -0.09 19.88 0.27
N THR A 69 -1.01 20.55 -0.42
CA THR A 69 -0.78 21.90 -0.93
C THR A 69 -0.46 22.86 0.22
N GLY A 70 0.63 23.62 0.08
CA GLY A 70 1.14 24.52 1.13
C GLY A 70 2.22 23.89 2.01
N GLU A 71 2.45 22.57 1.91
CA GLU A 71 3.44 21.85 2.70
C GLU A 71 4.65 21.41 1.84
N ASP A 72 5.79 21.24 2.50
CA ASP A 72 7.05 20.79 1.88
C ASP A 72 7.30 19.29 2.03
N GLU A 73 6.70 18.67 3.06
CA GLU A 73 6.88 17.26 3.39
C GLU A 73 5.55 16.59 3.74
N ALA A 74 5.48 15.28 3.47
CA ALA A 74 4.39 14.42 3.89
C ALA A 74 4.92 13.12 4.51
N MET A 75 4.10 12.50 5.36
CA MET A 75 4.44 11.24 5.99
C MET A 75 3.28 10.26 5.91
N ILE A 76 3.61 9.02 5.56
CA ILE A 76 2.74 7.85 5.64
C ILE A 76 3.40 6.87 6.60
N GLN A 77 2.68 6.40 7.60
CA GLN A 77 3.13 5.34 8.48
C GLN A 77 2.06 4.26 8.58
N ILE A 78 2.46 3.00 8.41
CA ILE A 78 1.58 1.84 8.39
C ILE A 78 2.15 0.81 9.35
N GLU A 79 1.33 0.38 10.29
CA GLU A 79 1.65 -0.71 11.20
C GLU A 79 1.00 -2.01 10.71
N LEU A 80 1.82 -3.04 10.56
CA LEU A 80 1.44 -4.37 10.09
C LEU A 80 1.54 -5.39 11.22
N LYS A 81 0.47 -6.18 11.38
CA LYS A 81 0.39 -7.24 12.39
C LYS A 81 1.44 -8.32 12.12
N ARG A 82 2.17 -8.71 13.16
CA ARG A 82 2.93 -9.97 13.20
C ARG A 82 2.29 -10.96 14.18
N THR A 83 2.37 -12.25 13.87
CA THR A 83 1.87 -13.36 14.69
C THR A 83 3.04 -14.07 15.39
N GLY A 84 2.75 -15.08 16.23
CA GLY A 84 3.79 -15.87 16.89
C GLY A 84 4.63 -15.10 17.92
N GLY A 85 4.02 -14.15 18.64
CA GLY A 85 4.69 -13.36 19.68
C GLY A 85 5.66 -12.29 19.17
N LYS A 86 5.83 -12.16 17.85
CA LYS A 86 6.65 -11.12 17.23
C LYS A 86 5.98 -9.75 17.39
N ARG A 87 6.81 -8.71 17.53
CA ARG A 87 6.34 -7.32 17.50
C ARG A 87 5.84 -6.96 16.10
N ASN A 88 4.81 -6.13 16.05
CA ASN A 88 4.33 -5.56 14.79
C ASN A 88 5.45 -4.80 14.08
N VAL A 89 5.34 -4.70 12.75
CA VAL A 89 6.27 -3.92 11.94
C VAL A 89 5.63 -2.57 11.63
N VAL A 90 6.37 -1.49 11.88
CA VAL A 90 5.97 -0.14 11.50
C VAL A 90 6.80 0.29 10.31
N ILE A 91 6.15 0.47 9.16
CA ILE A 91 6.74 1.01 7.94
C ILE A 91 6.38 2.49 7.89
N GLN A 92 7.36 3.35 7.64
CA GLN A 92 7.12 4.77 7.43
C GLN A 92 7.82 5.24 6.16
N ARG A 93 7.09 5.98 5.33
CA ARG A 93 7.58 6.69 4.15
C ARG A 93 7.46 8.19 4.40
N ASN A 94 8.56 8.92 4.27
CA ASN A 94 8.57 10.37 4.25
C ASN A 94 8.78 10.84 2.82
N ILE A 95 8.05 11.85 2.39
CA ILE A 95 8.06 12.40 1.04
C ILE A 95 8.50 13.85 1.15
N THR A 96 9.50 14.24 0.35
CA THR A 96 9.99 15.62 0.28
C THR A 96 9.66 16.19 -1.09
N LYS A 97 8.92 17.30 -1.11
CA LYS A 97 8.36 17.88 -2.34
C LYS A 97 9.42 18.49 -3.25
N SER A 98 10.39 19.21 -2.67
CA SER A 98 11.37 20.03 -3.38
C SER A 98 12.25 19.27 -4.38
N ASN A 99 12.54 17.99 -4.10
CA ASN A 99 13.41 17.15 -4.91
C ASN A 99 12.73 15.87 -5.42
N ASN A 100 11.40 15.77 -5.28
CA ASN A 100 10.62 14.57 -5.62
C ASN A 100 11.19 13.28 -5.02
N ALA A 101 11.80 13.38 -3.83
CA ALA A 101 12.42 12.25 -3.15
C ALA A 101 11.50 11.67 -2.08
N SER A 102 11.80 10.43 -1.67
CA SER A 102 11.22 9.84 -0.48
C SER A 102 12.24 9.00 0.27
N SER A 103 12.10 8.94 1.59
CA SER A 103 12.92 8.11 2.48
C SER A 103 12.06 7.13 3.26
N TRP A 104 12.69 6.06 3.73
CA TRP A 104 12.00 4.98 4.41
C TRP A 104 12.53 4.76 5.81
N ARG A 105 11.63 4.38 6.71
CA ARG A 105 11.97 3.91 8.05
C ARG A 105 11.24 2.61 8.36
N LEU A 106 11.94 1.70 9.01
CA LEU A 106 11.41 0.47 9.58
C LEU A 106 11.59 0.52 11.09
N ASN A 107 10.47 0.42 11.83
CA ASN A 107 10.45 0.48 13.30
C ASN A 107 11.20 1.71 13.85
N GLY A 108 11.02 2.87 13.20
CA GLY A 108 11.64 4.14 13.59
C GLY A 108 13.09 4.34 13.10
N ARG A 109 13.74 3.33 12.51
CA ARG A 109 15.11 3.42 12.01
C ARG A 109 15.13 3.61 10.50
N HIS A 110 16.08 4.40 9.98
CA HIS A 110 16.25 4.55 8.53
C HIS A 110 16.54 3.19 7.88
N ALA A 111 15.88 2.93 6.75
CA ALA A 111 16.03 1.69 6.00
C ALA A 111 16.00 1.98 4.48
N PRO A 112 16.67 1.17 3.66
CA PRO A 112 16.52 1.24 2.21
C PRO A 112 15.16 0.66 1.77
N GLN A 113 14.63 1.12 0.63
CA GLN A 113 13.36 0.64 0.09
C GLN A 113 13.34 -0.88 -0.12
N LYS A 114 14.48 -1.47 -0.51
CA LYS A 114 14.60 -2.93 -0.72
C LYS A 114 14.22 -3.75 0.53
N ASP A 115 14.54 -3.25 1.73
CA ASP A 115 14.26 -3.95 2.98
C ASP A 115 12.77 -3.84 3.33
N VAL A 116 12.14 -2.70 3.00
CA VAL A 116 10.69 -2.53 3.11
C VAL A 116 9.97 -3.51 2.20
N LEU A 117 10.37 -3.58 0.92
CA LEU A 117 9.78 -4.50 -0.06
C LEU A 117 9.98 -5.96 0.35
N ALA A 118 11.13 -6.33 0.92
CA ALA A 118 11.36 -7.67 1.44
C ALA A 118 10.35 -8.05 2.54
N ILE A 119 10.02 -7.13 3.44
CA ILE A 119 9.02 -7.35 4.49
C ILE A 119 7.61 -7.45 3.89
N VAL A 120 7.26 -6.54 2.99
CA VAL A 120 5.95 -6.50 2.32
C VAL A 120 5.71 -7.82 1.55
N ASN A 121 6.71 -8.29 0.82
CA ASN A 121 6.68 -9.57 0.11
C ASN A 121 6.62 -10.78 1.07
N GLN A 122 7.37 -10.74 2.17
CA GLN A 122 7.31 -11.80 3.19
C GLN A 122 5.90 -11.92 3.80
N LEU A 123 5.17 -10.80 3.89
CA LEU A 123 3.80 -10.74 4.38
C LEU A 123 2.75 -11.04 3.30
N ASN A 124 3.19 -11.39 2.09
CA ASN A 124 2.34 -11.64 0.92
C ASN A 124 1.39 -10.47 0.60
N ILE A 125 1.91 -9.24 0.69
CA ILE A 125 1.17 -8.03 0.32
C ILE A 125 1.66 -7.56 -1.05
N GLN A 126 0.75 -7.51 -2.03
CA GLN A 126 1.00 -7.23 -3.44
C GLN A 126 0.14 -6.04 -3.87
N VAL A 127 0.67 -4.84 -3.67
CA VAL A 127 -0.03 -3.59 -4.00
C VAL A 127 -0.07 -3.29 -5.51
N ASP A 128 0.68 -4.05 -6.30
CA ASP A 128 0.73 -4.02 -7.76
C ASP A 128 -0.14 -5.13 -8.41
N ASN A 129 -0.68 -6.06 -7.63
CA ASN A 129 -1.61 -7.07 -8.11
C ASN A 129 -3.05 -6.56 -8.00
N LEU A 130 -3.70 -6.31 -9.15
CA LEU A 130 -5.07 -5.80 -9.22
C LEU A 130 -6.12 -6.72 -8.56
N CYS A 131 -5.81 -8.00 -8.35
CA CYS A 131 -6.69 -8.93 -7.64
C CYS A 131 -6.64 -8.76 -6.10
N GLN A 132 -5.58 -8.15 -5.55
CA GLN A 132 -5.45 -7.87 -4.12
C GLN A 132 -5.63 -6.38 -3.80
N PHE A 133 -5.18 -5.51 -4.71
CA PHE A 133 -5.29 -4.07 -4.59
C PHE A 133 -5.88 -3.47 -5.87
N LEU A 134 -7.14 -3.04 -5.80
CA LEU A 134 -7.84 -2.44 -6.93
C LEU A 134 -8.04 -0.93 -6.70
N PRO A 135 -7.17 -0.06 -7.23
CA PRO A 135 -7.38 1.38 -7.14
C PRO A 135 -8.52 1.82 -8.06
N GLN A 136 -9.21 2.88 -7.66
CA GLN A 136 -10.40 3.39 -8.34
C GLN A 136 -10.18 3.64 -9.84
N ASP A 137 -9.02 4.19 -10.22
CA ASP A 137 -8.69 4.54 -11.61
C ASP A 137 -8.25 3.32 -12.46
N LYS A 138 -8.13 2.13 -11.86
CA LYS A 138 -7.68 0.89 -12.52
C LYS A 138 -8.76 -0.18 -12.65
N VAL A 139 -10.01 0.14 -12.27
CA VAL A 139 -11.14 -0.79 -12.38
C VAL A 139 -11.39 -1.23 -13.83
N ALA A 140 -11.25 -0.32 -14.79
CA ALA A 140 -11.40 -0.65 -16.21
C ALA A 140 -10.30 -1.60 -16.72
N GLU A 141 -9.06 -1.41 -16.27
CA GLU A 141 -7.92 -2.27 -16.62
C GLU A 141 -8.13 -3.69 -16.08
N PHE A 142 -8.59 -3.81 -14.84
CA PHE A 142 -8.96 -5.10 -14.25
C PHE A 142 -10.04 -5.83 -15.05
N ALA A 143 -11.08 -5.11 -15.49
CA ALA A 143 -12.16 -5.68 -16.30
C ALA A 143 -11.72 -6.15 -17.70
N GLN A 144 -10.58 -5.67 -18.19
CA GLN A 144 -10.00 -6.04 -19.49
C GLN A 144 -9.01 -7.20 -19.42
N LEU A 145 -8.71 -7.73 -18.22
CA LEU A 145 -7.82 -8.87 -18.07
C LEU A 145 -8.35 -10.08 -18.82
N THR A 146 -7.47 -10.75 -19.57
CA THR A 146 -7.79 -12.01 -20.23
C THR A 146 -7.96 -13.11 -19.18
N PRO A 147 -8.75 -14.18 -19.45
CA PRO A 147 -8.92 -15.27 -18.50
C PRO A 147 -7.60 -15.90 -18.00
N PRO A 148 -6.57 -16.12 -18.85
CA PRO A 148 -5.27 -16.60 -18.37
C PRO A 148 -4.56 -15.61 -17.44
N ALA A 149 -4.53 -14.31 -17.77
CA ALA A 149 -3.90 -13.31 -16.92
C ALA A 149 -4.62 -13.15 -15.58
N LEU A 150 -5.96 -13.24 -15.58
CA LEU A 150 -6.76 -13.22 -14.37
C LEU A 150 -6.46 -14.44 -13.48
N LEU A 151 -6.28 -15.62 -14.07
CA LEU A 151 -5.89 -16.82 -13.33
C LEU A 151 -4.53 -16.65 -12.66
N GLU A 152 -3.51 -16.22 -13.40
CA GLU A 152 -2.16 -15.97 -12.86
C GLU A 152 -2.21 -14.98 -11.69
N LYS A 153 -2.88 -13.83 -11.87
CA LYS A 153 -3.02 -12.80 -10.82
C LYS A 153 -3.78 -13.30 -9.60
N THR A 154 -4.78 -14.16 -9.81
CA THR A 154 -5.53 -14.79 -8.72
C THR A 154 -4.66 -15.80 -7.96
N GLN A 155 -3.87 -16.60 -8.66
CA GLN A 155 -2.93 -17.56 -8.05
C GLN A 155 -1.86 -16.84 -7.24
N GLU A 156 -1.35 -15.71 -7.73
CA GLU A 156 -0.43 -14.86 -6.99
C GLU A 156 -1.07 -14.32 -5.69
N ALA A 157 -2.29 -13.78 -5.78
CA ALA A 157 -2.95 -13.11 -4.64
C ALA A 157 -3.48 -14.08 -3.58
N ALA A 158 -4.09 -15.19 -4.01
CA ALA A 158 -4.84 -16.10 -3.15
C ALA A 158 -4.23 -17.51 -3.05
N GLY A 159 -3.27 -17.83 -3.91
CA GLY A 159 -2.61 -19.14 -3.93
C GLY A 159 -1.61 -19.32 -2.80
N ALA A 160 -1.31 -20.58 -2.50
CA ALA A 160 -0.14 -20.91 -1.71
C ALA A 160 1.14 -20.43 -2.43
N THR A 161 2.19 -20.11 -1.69
CA THR A 161 3.44 -19.54 -2.24
C THR A 161 4.05 -20.36 -3.38
N ASP A 162 3.81 -21.67 -3.42
CA ASP A 162 4.32 -22.58 -4.46
C ASP A 162 3.32 -22.85 -5.60
N LEU A 163 2.07 -22.40 -5.48
CA LEU A 163 1.02 -22.67 -6.48
C LEU A 163 1.41 -22.14 -7.87
N LEU A 164 1.92 -20.92 -7.95
CA LEU A 164 2.38 -20.32 -9.20
C LEU A 164 3.57 -21.09 -9.78
N LYS A 165 4.51 -21.51 -8.93
CA LYS A 165 5.67 -22.31 -9.37
C LYS A 165 5.23 -23.65 -9.93
N TRP A 166 4.28 -24.32 -9.30
CA TRP A 166 3.75 -25.58 -9.82
C TRP A 166 3.06 -25.39 -11.16
N HIS A 167 2.28 -24.31 -11.31
CA HIS A 167 1.59 -23.98 -12.56
C HIS A 167 2.57 -23.73 -13.71
N GLN A 168 3.70 -23.04 -13.45
CA GLN A 168 4.75 -22.78 -14.46
C GLN A 168 5.54 -24.02 -14.90
N ASN A 169 5.44 -25.12 -14.15
CA ASN A 169 6.14 -26.37 -14.44
C ASN A 169 5.24 -27.43 -15.12
N LEU A 170 4.02 -27.06 -15.53
CA LEU A 170 3.11 -27.88 -16.33
C LEU A 170 3.39 -27.69 -17.83
#